data_AF-A0A183A478-F1
#
_entry.id   AF-A0A183A478-F1
#
_cell.length_a   1.000
_cell.length_b   1.000
_cell.length_c   1.000
_cell.angle_alpha   90.00
_cell.angle_beta   90.00
_cell.angle_gamma   90.00
#
_symmetry.space_group_name_H-M   'P 1'
#
loop_
_entity.id
_entity.type
_entity.pdbx_description
1 polymer ?
#
loop_
_entity_poly.entity_id
_entity_poly.type
_entity_poly.pdbx_seq_one_letter_code
_entity_poly.pdbx_strand_id
1 'polypeptide(L)'
;MSPEKIESFRQFTGADAETARSFLNLCEDNLEMAVGLYMDDPNSCSSNTNMAPVLEEYRSPIPQRTERLIPVDVPICEYASAKG
;
A
#
# COMPACT_ATOMS: atom_id res chain seq x y z
N MET A 1 -28.77 7.71 -1.55
CA MET A 1 -27.33 7.95 -1.75
C MET A 1 -27.09 9.43 -1.86
N SER A 2 -26.21 9.95 -1.00
CA SER A 2 -25.97 11.39 -0.91
C SER A 2 -25.03 11.86 -2.03
N PRO A 3 -25.39 12.91 -2.79
CA PRO A 3 -24.55 13.43 -3.88
C PRO A 3 -23.19 13.92 -3.37
N GLU A 4 -23.15 14.41 -2.13
CA GLU A 4 -21.93 14.86 -1.45
C GLU A 4 -20.90 13.73 -1.31
N LYS A 5 -21.35 12.52 -0.97
CA LYS A 5 -20.45 11.36 -0.82
C LYS A 5 -19.92 10.87 -2.16
N ILE A 6 -20.73 10.95 -3.21
CA ILE A 6 -20.30 10.65 -4.58
C ILE A 6 -19.20 11.63 -4.98
N GLU A 7 -19.37 12.92 -4.71
CA GLU A 7 -18.35 13.92 -5.01
C GLU A 7 -17.08 13.74 -4.17
N SER A 8 -17.20 13.48 -2.87
CA SER A 8 -16.06 13.14 -2.01
C SER A 8 -15.32 11.91 -2.51
N PHE A 9 -16.03 10.81 -2.85
CA PHE A 9 -15.42 9.60 -3.39
C PHE A 9 -14.60 9.90 -4.64
N ARG A 10 -15.15 10.70 -5.56
CA ARG A 10 -14.44 11.12 -6.79
C ARG A 10 -13.24 11.99 -6.48
N GLN A 11 -13.31 12.86 -5.48
CA GLN A 11 -12.15 13.66 -5.04
C GLN A 11 -11.04 12.80 -4.45
N PHE A 12 -11.37 11.76 -3.67
CA PHE A 12 -10.39 10.87 -3.06
C PHE A 12 -9.78 9.86 -4.04
N THR A 13 -10.57 9.39 -5.01
CA THR A 13 -10.18 8.26 -5.88
C THR A 13 -9.88 8.67 -7.32
N GLY A 14 -10.32 9.85 -7.75
CA GLY A 14 -10.28 10.28 -9.16
C GLY A 14 -11.27 9.58 -10.08
N ALA A 15 -12.14 8.71 -9.53
CA ALA A 15 -13.05 7.89 -10.32
C ALA A 15 -14.24 8.68 -10.92
N ASP A 16 -14.95 8.04 -11.85
CA ASP A 16 -16.19 8.56 -12.42
C ASP A 16 -17.37 8.51 -11.45
N ALA A 17 -18.38 9.35 -11.71
CA ALA A 17 -19.60 9.40 -10.89
C ALA A 17 -20.41 8.10 -10.94
N GLU A 18 -20.32 7.34 -12.02
CA GLU A 18 -20.99 6.06 -12.17
C GLU A 18 -20.32 4.97 -11.32
N THR A 19 -18.99 4.92 -11.37
CA THR A 19 -18.16 4.04 -10.53
C THR A 19 -18.37 4.36 -9.05
N ALA A 20 -18.29 5.64 -8.67
CA ALA A 20 -18.54 6.10 -7.31
C ALA A 20 -19.93 5.68 -6.80
N ARG A 21 -20.97 5.79 -7.64
CA ARG A 21 -22.32 5.30 -7.29
C ARG A 21 -22.33 3.80 -7.09
N SER A 22 -21.70 3.03 -7.97
CA SER A 22 -21.68 1.57 -7.84
C SER A 22 -21.04 1.11 -6.52
N PHE A 23 -19.87 1.65 -6.18
CA PHE A 23 -19.17 1.31 -4.94
C PHE A 23 -19.88 1.83 -3.69
N LEU A 24 -20.40 3.05 -3.71
CA LEU A 24 -21.20 3.57 -2.60
C LEU A 24 -22.51 2.79 -2.42
N ASN A 25 -23.07 2.22 -3.48
CA ASN A 25 -24.27 1.37 -3.36
C ASN A 25 -23.92 0.02 -2.74
N LEU A 26 -22.78 -0.55 -3.13
CA LEU A 26 -22.25 -1.79 -2.59
C LEU A 26 -21.93 -1.67 -1.09
N CYS A 27 -21.41 -0.52 -0.68
CA CYS A 27 -20.99 -0.22 0.68
C CYS A 27 -22.07 0.47 1.51
N GLU A 28 -23.35 0.43 1.11
CA GLU A 28 -24.46 1.03 1.86
C GLU A 28 -24.24 2.51 2.24
N ASP A 29 -23.76 3.31 1.27
CA ASP A 29 -23.43 4.75 1.43
C ASP A 29 -22.22 4.99 2.38
N ASN A 30 -21.44 3.96 2.69
CA ASN A 30 -20.21 4.06 3.49
C ASN A 30 -19.01 4.44 2.62
N LEU A 31 -18.58 5.71 2.74
CA LEU A 31 -17.53 6.30 1.91
C LEU A 31 -16.15 5.66 2.17
N GLU A 32 -15.77 5.47 3.43
CA GLU A 32 -14.45 4.93 3.79
C GLU A 32 -14.27 3.51 3.26
N MET A 33 -15.29 2.66 3.42
CA MET A 33 -15.27 1.30 2.90
C MET A 33 -15.18 1.29 1.37
N ALA A 34 -15.99 2.12 0.70
CA ALA A 34 -15.98 2.22 -0.76
C ALA A 34 -14.61 2.67 -1.29
N VAL A 35 -14.02 3.71 -0.69
CA VAL A 35 -12.71 4.24 -1.09
C VAL A 35 -11.63 3.20 -0.84
N GLY A 36 -11.68 2.52 0.31
CA GLY A 36 -10.79 1.41 0.63
C GLY A 36 -10.86 0.30 -0.41
N LEU A 37 -12.06 -0.13 -0.79
CA LEU A 37 -12.26 -1.18 -1.79
C LEU A 37 -11.75 -0.80 -3.18
N TYR A 38 -11.84 0.48 -3.55
CA TYR A 38 -11.35 0.99 -4.83
C TYR A 38 -9.82 1.17 -4.85
N MET A 39 -9.22 1.59 -3.74
CA MET A 39 -7.77 1.84 -3.62
C MET A 39 -6.98 0.57 -3.28
N ASP A 40 -7.58 -0.38 -2.57
CA ASP A 40 -6.96 -1.67 -2.20
C ASP A 40 -6.86 -2.61 -3.41
N ASP A 41 -7.64 -2.36 -4.47
CA ASP A 41 -7.53 -3.10 -5.72
C ASP A 41 -6.31 -2.61 -6.52
N PRO A 42 -5.20 -3.39 -6.60
CA PRO A 42 -3.96 -2.95 -7.23
C PRO A 42 -4.10 -2.75 -8.76
N ASN A 43 -5.23 -3.15 -9.35
CA ASN A 43 -5.52 -2.96 -10.78
C ASN A 43 -6.38 -1.72 -11.08
N SER A 44 -7.10 -1.15 -10.10
CA SER A 44 -7.96 0.04 -10.30
C SER A 44 -7.18 1.35 -10.46
N CYS A 45 -5.87 1.34 -10.18
CA CYS A 45 -4.99 2.49 -10.35
C CYS A 45 -4.58 2.76 -11.81
N SER A 46 -5.35 2.26 -12.79
CA SER A 46 -5.06 2.36 -14.22
C SER A 46 -5.63 3.62 -14.90
N SER A 47 -6.40 4.45 -14.20
CA SER A 47 -6.92 5.72 -14.74
C SER A 47 -5.97 6.88 -14.43
N ASN A 48 -4.72 6.76 -14.86
CA ASN A 48 -3.81 7.90 -14.90
C ASN A 48 -3.88 8.54 -16.29
N THR A 49 -4.27 9.81 -16.30
CA THR A 49 -4.48 10.68 -17.45
C THR A 49 -3.16 11.04 -18.16
N ASN A 50 -2.40 10.06 -18.60
CA ASN A 50 -1.24 10.21 -19.49
C ASN A 50 -0.92 8.86 -20.14
N MET A 51 -1.46 8.64 -21.34
CA MET A 51 -1.02 7.57 -22.23
C MET A 51 0.43 7.84 -22.66
N ALA A 52 1.39 7.39 -21.87
CA ALA A 52 2.60 6.78 -22.41
C ALA A 52 2.32 5.28 -22.41
N PRO A 53 2.57 4.55 -23.52
CA PRO A 53 2.39 3.11 -23.52
C PRO A 53 3.26 2.54 -22.39
N VAL A 54 2.62 1.80 -21.49
CA VAL A 54 3.30 0.96 -20.50
C VAL A 54 4.06 -0.08 -21.30
N LEU A 55 5.25 0.32 -21.77
CA LEU A 55 6.32 -0.58 -22.09
C LEU A 55 6.54 -1.30 -20.76
N GLU A 56 6.34 -2.61 -20.76
CA GLU A 56 6.64 -3.50 -19.65
C GLU A 56 8.12 -3.30 -19.27
N GLU A 57 8.42 -2.25 -18.50
CA GLU A 57 9.70 -2.04 -17.87
C GLU A 57 9.77 -3.09 -16.78
N TYR A 58 10.23 -4.27 -17.20
CA TYR A 58 10.66 -5.34 -16.33
C TYR A 58 11.64 -4.74 -15.32
N ARG A 59 11.13 -4.36 -14.15
CA ARG A 59 11.98 -3.87 -13.06
C ARG A 59 12.90 -5.02 -12.69
N SER A 60 14.18 -4.86 -13.03
CA SER A 60 15.21 -5.83 -12.66
C SER A 60 15.11 -6.14 -11.16
N PRO A 61 15.19 -7.41 -10.75
CA PRO A 61 15.08 -7.78 -9.34
C PRO A 61 16.15 -7.07 -8.51
N ILE A 62 15.78 -6.67 -7.30
CA ILE A 62 16.66 -5.96 -6.38
C ILE A 62 17.88 -6.86 -6.08
N PRO A 63 19.11 -6.39 -6.32
CA PRO A 63 20.31 -7.13 -5.97
C PRO A 63 20.29 -7.51 -4.48
N GLN A 64 20.42 -8.80 -4.19
CA GLN A 64 20.48 -9.30 -2.82
C GLN A 64 21.82 -8.91 -2.18
N ARG A 65 21.80 -8.30 -0.99
CA ARG A 65 23.03 -8.02 -0.23
C ARG A 65 23.62 -9.33 0.27
N THR A 66 24.89 -9.57 -0.03
CA THR A 66 25.68 -10.73 0.43
C THR A 66 26.38 -10.47 1.76
N GLU A 67 25.74 -9.73 2.67
CA GLU A 67 26.35 -9.44 3.97
C GLU A 67 26.44 -10.72 4.79
N ARG A 68 27.67 -11.11 5.16
CA ARG A 68 27.93 -12.24 6.05
C ARG A 68 28.30 -11.68 7.41
N LEU A 69 27.61 -12.15 8.45
CA LEU A 69 28.01 -11.87 9.82
C LEU A 69 29.44 -12.36 10.04
N ILE A 70 30.32 -11.44 10.40
CA ILE A 70 31.67 -11.78 10.86
C ILE A 70 31.51 -12.27 12.30
N PRO A 71 31.98 -13.47 12.65
CA PRO A 71 32.00 -13.90 14.04
C PRO A 71 32.80 -12.90 14.87
N VAL A 72 32.13 -12.20 15.78
CA VAL A 72 32.79 -11.35 16.76
C VAL A 72 32.98 -12.22 18.00
N ASP A 73 34.24 -12.56 18.30
CA ASP A 73 34.62 -13.11 19.60
C ASP A 73 34.48 -11.99 20.64
N VAL A 74 33.29 -11.89 21.21
CA VAL A 74 33.01 -10.94 22.29
C VAL A 74 33.61 -11.54 23.56
N PRO A 75 34.60 -10.91 24.22
CA PRO A 75 35.11 -11.41 25.49
C PRO A 75 33.98 -11.35 26.51
N ILE A 76 33.53 -12.52 26.95
CA ILE A 76 32.58 -12.66 28.04
C ILE A 76 33.33 -12.29 29.31
N CYS A 77 33.20 -11.04 29.77
CA CYS A 77 33.60 -10.71 31.13
C CYS A 77 32.67 -11.47 32.07
N GLU A 78 33.15 -12.58 32.63
CA GLU A 78 32.49 -13.25 33.75
C GLU A 78 32.40 -12.26 34.91
N TYR A 79 31.21 -11.67 35.10
CA TYR A 79 30.87 -11.09 36.39
C TYR A 79 30.63 -12.24 37.35
N ALA A 80 31.72 -12.70 37.98
CA ALA A 80 31.65 -13.54 39.15
C ALA A 80 30.90 -12.78 40.25
N SER A 81 29.60 -13.07 40.38
CA SER A 81 28.83 -12.80 41.58
C SER A 81 29.11 -13.88 42.64
N ALA A 82 29.18 -13.43 43.90
CA ALA A 82 29.23 -14.18 45.16
C ALA A 82 30.58 -14.86 45.49
N LYS A 83 31.14 -14.78 46.70
CA LYS A 83 30.62 -14.70 48.09
C LYS A 83 31.52 -13.75 48.91
N GLY A 84 31.05 -13.07 49.96
CA GLY A 84 30.50 -13.65 51.18
C GLY A 84 31.65 -14.05 52.10
#